data_AF-A0A3N7CX91-F1
#
_entry.id   AF-A0A3N7CX91-F1
#
_cell.length_a   1.000
_cell.length_b   1.000
_cell.length_c   1.000
_cell.angle_alpha   90.00
_cell.angle_beta   90.00
_cell.angle_gamma   90.00
#
_symmetry.space_group_name_H-M   'P 1'
#
loop_
_entity.id
_entity.type
_entity.pdbx_description
1 polymer ?
#
loop_
_entity_poly.entity_id
_entity_poly.type
_entity_poly.pdbx_seq_one_letter_code
_entity_poly.pdbx_strand_id
1 'polypeptide(L)'
;MNTISIAGQSFKAPSSWEELTYKQLLMWVKIISKDITLDEAFSVAVVVFYGIPKKLFFSLNPVQKFELKETLTFLYGENKLVTWLVPFFQIRFRKYTGPENRLSNSTIKEFRHTEMYYNAYNRNKNPKFLDLLIATLYRPKAKVLQGNDLREPFSEIRIRSKASSMRNLSNPLRSAILFNYEGCRNFIFKKYPMIFKPGAKKSDAIPDMEDLIKTVAGAKFGNFNETETTGIYLFLDDLKDKIEEYERNQK
;
A
#
# COMPACT_ATOMS: atom_id res chain seq x y z
N MET A 1 10.89 -10.99 -14.69
CA MET A 1 9.72 -11.35 -15.52
C MET A 1 9.89 -12.78 -15.93
N ASN A 2 8.86 -13.60 -15.71
CA ASN A 2 8.86 -14.99 -16.16
C ASN A 2 8.40 -15.05 -17.62
N THR A 3 9.17 -15.74 -18.47
CA THR A 3 8.82 -15.99 -19.86
C THR A 3 8.66 -17.49 -20.07
N ILE A 4 7.55 -17.88 -20.69
CA ILE A 4 7.23 -19.28 -21.01
C ILE A 4 6.93 -19.40 -22.51
N SER A 5 6.98 -20.62 -23.05
CA SER A 5 6.53 -20.92 -24.40
C SER A 5 5.45 -22.01 -24.37
N ILE A 6 4.31 -21.75 -25.00
CA ILE A 6 3.19 -22.69 -25.13
C ILE A 6 2.79 -22.71 -26.60
N ALA A 7 2.80 -23.89 -27.23
CA ALA A 7 2.43 -24.07 -28.63
C ALA A 7 3.14 -23.10 -29.60
N GLY A 8 4.44 -22.86 -29.36
CA GLY A 8 5.27 -21.95 -30.17
C GLY A 8 5.04 -20.46 -29.91
N GLN A 9 4.13 -20.09 -29.00
CA GLN A 9 3.87 -18.70 -28.61
C GLN A 9 4.53 -18.39 -27.26
N SER A 10 5.18 -17.22 -27.17
CA SER A 10 5.82 -16.77 -25.95
C SER A 10 4.86 -15.91 -25.12
N PHE A 11 4.75 -16.21 -23.83
CA PHE A 11 3.95 -15.45 -22.87
C PHE A 11 4.83 -14.95 -21.73
N LYS A 12 4.52 -13.75 -21.20
CA LYS A 12 5.27 -13.13 -20.11
C LYS A 12 4.35 -12.78 -18.95
N ALA A 13 4.82 -13.01 -17.73
CA ALA A 13 4.15 -12.62 -16.49
C ALA A 13 5.16 -12.03 -15.49
N PRO A 14 4.68 -11.24 -14.51
CA PRO A 14 5.50 -10.81 -13.39
C PRO A 14 6.05 -12.03 -12.62
N SER A 15 7.30 -11.93 -12.16
CA SER A 15 7.92 -12.89 -11.24
C SER A 15 8.00 -12.38 -9.80
N SER A 16 7.64 -11.12 -9.56
CA SER A 16 7.61 -10.50 -8.23
C SER A 16 6.58 -9.37 -8.15
N TRP A 17 6.36 -8.84 -6.94
CA TRP A 17 5.44 -7.72 -6.72
C TRP A 17 5.88 -6.44 -7.44
N GLU A 18 7.18 -6.22 -7.59
CA GLU A 18 7.78 -5.04 -8.23
C GLU A 18 7.51 -4.99 -9.74
N GLU A 19 7.27 -6.15 -10.36
CA GLU A 19 7.00 -6.27 -11.79
C GLU A 19 5.52 -6.19 -12.13
N LEU A 20 4.63 -6.14 -11.13
CA LEU A 20 3.20 -6.00 -11.35
C LEU A 20 2.87 -4.67 -12.02
N THR A 21 1.96 -4.73 -12.97
CA THR A 21 1.36 -3.54 -13.58
C THR A 21 0.10 -3.11 -12.85
N TYR A 22 -0.31 -1.85 -13.01
CA TYR A 22 -1.60 -1.33 -12.52
C TYR A 22 -2.80 -2.22 -12.91
N LYS A 23 -2.84 -2.67 -14.17
CA LYS A 23 -3.91 -3.53 -14.68
C LYS A 23 -3.91 -4.89 -13.98
N GLN A 24 -2.75 -5.49 -13.78
CA GLN A 24 -2.61 -6.77 -13.06
C GLN A 24 -3.01 -6.64 -11.59
N LEU A 25 -2.63 -5.53 -10.92
CA LEU A 25 -3.08 -5.25 -9.55
C LEU A 25 -4.61 -5.15 -9.46
N LEU A 26 -5.25 -4.36 -10.34
CA LEU A 26 -6.72 -4.25 -10.38
C LEU A 26 -7.40 -5.60 -10.59
N MET A 27 -6.83 -6.45 -11.45
CA MET A 27 -7.36 -7.78 -11.70
C MET A 27 -7.15 -8.69 -10.49
N TRP A 28 -5.98 -8.65 -9.85
CA TRP A 28 -5.67 -9.44 -8.67
C TRP A 28 -6.62 -9.13 -7.53
N VAL A 29 -6.80 -7.84 -7.19
CA VAL A 29 -7.73 -7.47 -6.11
C VAL A 29 -9.18 -7.86 -6.43
N LYS A 30 -9.57 -7.86 -7.71
CA LYS A 30 -10.88 -8.34 -8.16
C LYS A 30 -11.01 -9.86 -8.03
N ILE A 31 -9.94 -10.61 -8.27
CA ILE A 31 -9.90 -12.07 -8.13
C ILE A 31 -10.06 -12.45 -6.65
N ILE A 32 -9.22 -11.91 -5.77
CA ILE A 32 -9.22 -12.25 -4.34
C ILE A 32 -10.43 -11.69 -3.58
N SER A 33 -11.19 -10.76 -4.18
CA SER A 33 -12.47 -10.28 -3.61
C SER A 33 -13.64 -11.23 -3.88
N LYS A 34 -13.46 -12.26 -4.71
CA LYS A 34 -14.51 -13.24 -5.00
C LYS A 34 -14.47 -14.36 -3.98
N ASP A 35 -15.64 -14.95 -3.76
CA ASP A 35 -15.79 -16.18 -3.00
C ASP A 35 -15.41 -17.38 -3.89
N ILE A 36 -14.10 -17.58 -4.07
CA ILE A 36 -13.50 -18.67 -4.83
C ILE A 36 -12.33 -19.25 -4.04
N THR A 37 -11.99 -20.50 -4.35
CA THR A 37 -10.82 -21.15 -3.73
C THR A 37 -9.52 -20.47 -4.16
N LEU A 38 -8.48 -20.65 -3.36
CA LEU A 38 -7.15 -20.13 -3.68
C LEU A 38 -6.64 -20.72 -5.01
N ASP A 39 -6.88 -22.01 -5.26
CA ASP A 39 -6.47 -22.65 -6.51
C ASP A 39 -7.17 -22.05 -7.75
N GLU A 40 -8.47 -21.75 -7.64
CA GLU A 40 -9.23 -21.07 -8.68
C GLU A 40 -8.74 -19.64 -8.90
N ALA A 41 -8.45 -18.90 -7.81
CA ALA A 41 -7.89 -17.56 -7.90
C ALA A 41 -6.58 -17.55 -8.69
N PHE A 42 -5.68 -18.50 -8.42
CA PHE A 42 -4.41 -18.65 -9.13
C PHE A 42 -4.62 -19.07 -10.58
N SER A 43 -5.55 -19.99 -10.85
CA SER A 43 -5.89 -20.37 -12.23
C SER A 43 -6.36 -19.16 -13.05
N VAL A 44 -7.17 -18.28 -12.47
CA VAL A 44 -7.59 -17.03 -13.11
C VAL A 44 -6.41 -16.05 -13.23
N ALA A 45 -5.56 -15.95 -12.21
CA ALA A 45 -4.38 -15.09 -12.23
C ALA A 45 -3.41 -15.49 -13.35
N VAL A 46 -3.12 -16.78 -13.54
CA VAL A 46 -2.28 -17.28 -14.64
C VAL A 46 -2.80 -16.81 -16.00
N VAL A 47 -4.09 -17.04 -16.27
CA VAL A 47 -4.73 -16.64 -17.53
C VAL A 47 -4.60 -15.13 -17.76
N VAL A 48 -4.86 -14.33 -16.71
CA VAL A 48 -4.87 -12.87 -16.81
C VAL A 48 -3.45 -12.28 -16.90
N PHE A 49 -2.50 -12.81 -16.13
CA PHE A 49 -1.17 -12.23 -15.97
C PHE A 49 -0.26 -12.55 -17.13
N TYR A 50 -0.31 -13.79 -17.63
CA TYR A 50 0.39 -14.19 -18.85
C TYR A 50 -0.34 -13.73 -20.12
N GLY A 51 -1.64 -13.38 -20.02
CA GLY A 51 -2.46 -13.08 -21.20
C GLY A 51 -2.74 -14.31 -22.08
N ILE A 52 -2.74 -15.51 -21.49
CA ILE A 52 -2.96 -16.76 -22.23
C ILE A 52 -4.43 -16.82 -22.66
N PRO A 53 -4.74 -17.07 -23.95
CA PRO A 53 -6.11 -17.29 -24.39
C PRO A 53 -6.75 -18.46 -23.63
N LYS A 54 -7.99 -18.28 -23.12
CA LYS A 54 -8.67 -19.30 -22.31
C LYS A 54 -8.67 -20.68 -22.97
N LYS A 55 -8.93 -20.75 -24.28
CA LYS A 55 -8.91 -22.01 -25.05
C LYS A 55 -7.56 -22.74 -24.94
N LEU A 56 -6.47 -22.00 -25.08
CA LEU A 56 -5.12 -22.52 -24.94
C LEU A 56 -4.86 -22.99 -23.50
N PHE A 57 -5.22 -22.18 -22.49
CA PHE A 57 -5.08 -22.57 -21.09
C PHE A 57 -5.85 -23.85 -20.75
N PHE A 58 -7.08 -24.00 -21.22
CA PHE A 58 -7.88 -25.20 -20.94
C PHE A 58 -7.33 -26.45 -21.64
N SER A 59 -6.64 -26.31 -22.77
CA SER A 59 -5.94 -27.41 -23.46
C SER A 59 -4.66 -27.89 -22.77
N LEU A 60 -4.12 -27.14 -21.81
CA LEU A 60 -2.93 -27.55 -21.06
C LEU A 60 -3.22 -28.74 -20.15
N ASN A 61 -2.23 -29.64 -20.04
CA ASN A 61 -2.31 -30.76 -19.10
C ASN A 61 -2.17 -30.27 -17.64
N PRO A 62 -2.51 -31.12 -16.64
CA PRO A 62 -2.43 -30.72 -15.23
C PRO A 62 -1.03 -30.29 -14.77
N VAL A 63 0.03 -30.94 -15.27
CA VAL A 63 1.42 -30.62 -14.91
C VAL A 63 1.81 -29.23 -15.39
N GLN A 64 1.49 -28.90 -16.65
CA GLN A 64 1.72 -27.57 -17.22
C GLN A 64 0.94 -26.49 -16.46
N LYS A 65 -0.32 -26.76 -16.08
CA LYS A 65 -1.12 -25.82 -15.27
C LYS A 65 -0.49 -25.61 -13.90
N PHE A 66 0.05 -26.66 -13.28
CA PHE A 66 0.74 -26.58 -12.01
C PHE A 66 2.03 -25.74 -12.12
N GLU A 67 2.88 -26.02 -13.11
CA GLU A 67 4.10 -25.25 -13.39
C GLU A 67 3.81 -23.75 -13.56
N LEU A 68 2.73 -23.39 -14.26
CA LEU A 68 2.32 -22.00 -14.41
C LEU A 68 1.86 -21.34 -13.11
N LYS A 69 1.25 -22.10 -12.20
CA LYS A 69 0.84 -21.56 -10.89
C LYS A 69 2.07 -21.33 -10.01
N GLU A 70 3.06 -22.22 -10.07
CA GLU A 70 4.32 -22.10 -9.33
C GLU A 70 5.07 -20.80 -9.66
N THR A 71 4.99 -20.31 -10.92
CA THR A 71 5.63 -19.04 -11.31
C THR A 71 4.99 -17.80 -10.69
N LEU A 72 3.75 -17.92 -10.17
CA LEU A 72 3.01 -16.84 -9.51
C LEU A 72 3.02 -16.98 -7.99
N THR A 73 3.83 -17.89 -7.43
CA THR A 73 3.87 -18.14 -5.98
C THR A 73 4.23 -16.93 -5.14
N PHE A 74 4.84 -15.89 -5.71
CA PHE A 74 5.07 -14.62 -5.02
C PHE A 74 3.76 -13.92 -4.57
N LEU A 75 2.62 -14.27 -5.17
CA LEU A 75 1.29 -13.82 -4.75
C LEU A 75 0.79 -14.54 -3.50
N TYR A 76 1.42 -15.65 -3.10
CA TYR A 76 1.10 -16.34 -1.85
C TYR A 76 1.63 -15.59 -0.64
N GLY A 77 0.85 -15.66 0.43
CA GLY A 77 1.26 -15.17 1.74
C GLY A 77 1.18 -13.66 1.84
N GLU A 78 2.26 -13.05 2.33
CA GLU A 78 2.26 -11.65 2.70
C GLU A 78 2.38 -10.73 1.48
N ASN A 79 1.54 -9.71 1.44
CA ASN A 79 1.62 -8.62 0.47
C ASN A 79 2.91 -7.82 0.68
N LYS A 80 3.82 -7.87 -0.31
CA LYS A 80 5.11 -7.15 -0.33
C LYS A 80 5.14 -6.02 -1.36
N LEU A 81 3.98 -5.53 -1.81
CA LEU A 81 3.91 -4.50 -2.85
C LEU A 81 4.40 -3.14 -2.34
N VAL A 82 5.63 -2.78 -2.70
CA VAL A 82 6.28 -1.51 -2.33
C VAL A 82 6.21 -0.44 -3.41
N THR A 83 6.02 -0.85 -4.66
CA THR A 83 5.83 0.07 -5.80
C THR A 83 4.39 0.59 -5.78
N TRP A 84 4.22 1.90 -5.94
CA TRP A 84 2.91 2.54 -5.99
C TRP A 84 2.32 2.45 -7.40
N LEU A 85 1.52 1.42 -7.64
CA LEU A 85 0.98 1.08 -8.96
C LEU A 85 -0.28 1.88 -9.33
N VAL A 86 -0.82 2.68 -8.41
CA VAL A 86 -1.99 3.52 -8.65
C VAL A 86 -1.58 5.00 -8.59
N PRO A 87 -0.82 5.53 -9.57
CA PRO A 87 -0.18 6.84 -9.45
C PRO A 87 -1.18 8.00 -9.43
N PHE A 88 -2.31 7.86 -10.13
CA PHE A 88 -3.37 8.85 -10.13
C PHE A 88 -4.71 8.26 -10.55
N PHE A 89 -5.79 8.97 -10.22
CA PHE A 89 -7.10 8.79 -10.83
C PHE A 89 -7.77 10.15 -11.03
N GLN A 90 -8.90 10.16 -11.74
CA GLN A 90 -9.66 11.37 -12.01
C GLN A 90 -11.09 11.22 -11.49
N ILE A 91 -11.57 12.23 -10.78
CA ILE A 91 -12.98 12.36 -10.39
C ILE A 91 -13.51 13.62 -11.11
N ARG A 92 -14.46 13.42 -12.03
CA ARG A 92 -14.94 14.48 -12.95
C ARG A 92 -13.77 15.09 -13.73
N PHE A 93 -13.41 16.34 -13.47
CA PHE A 93 -12.32 17.07 -14.15
C PHE A 93 -11.08 17.26 -13.26
N ARG A 94 -11.07 16.71 -12.04
CA ARG A 94 -9.96 16.88 -11.10
C ARG A 94 -9.13 15.60 -11.01
N LYS A 95 -7.84 15.72 -11.33
CA LYS A 95 -6.83 14.68 -11.14
C LYS A 95 -6.39 14.65 -9.67
N TYR A 96 -6.34 13.45 -9.11
CA TYR A 96 -5.80 13.18 -7.78
C TYR A 96 -4.57 12.29 -7.93
N THR A 97 -3.46 12.70 -7.32
CA THR A 97 -2.17 12.01 -7.39
C THR A 97 -1.94 11.28 -6.07
N GLY A 98 -1.47 10.03 -6.16
CA GLY A 98 -1.10 9.21 -5.01
C GLY A 98 0.30 9.52 -4.49
N PRO A 99 0.73 8.86 -3.40
CA PRO A 99 2.12 8.92 -2.92
C PRO A 99 3.10 8.27 -3.88
N GLU A 100 4.39 8.45 -3.59
CA GLU A 100 5.48 7.72 -4.22
C GLU A 100 5.65 6.31 -3.64
N ASN A 101 6.53 5.53 -4.28
CA ASN A 101 6.90 4.18 -3.84
C ASN A 101 7.30 4.18 -2.36
N ARG A 102 6.87 3.16 -1.62
CA ARG A 102 7.14 3.02 -0.18
C ARG A 102 6.65 4.22 0.64
N LEU A 103 5.78 5.08 0.12
CA LEU A 103 5.36 6.32 0.78
C LEU A 103 6.54 7.29 1.03
N SER A 104 7.58 7.28 0.19
CA SER A 104 8.82 8.06 0.36
C SER A 104 8.61 9.57 0.50
N ASN A 105 7.57 10.10 -0.13
CA ASN A 105 7.23 11.52 -0.12
C ASN A 105 6.14 11.91 0.88
N SER A 106 5.71 10.99 1.77
CA SER A 106 4.72 11.29 2.79
C SER A 106 5.36 11.70 4.12
N THR A 107 4.64 12.53 4.85
CA THR A 107 5.00 13.02 6.19
C THR A 107 4.51 12.07 7.30
N ILE A 108 5.09 12.19 8.50
CA ILE A 108 4.64 11.40 9.66
C ILE A 108 3.18 11.70 10.03
N LYS A 109 2.72 12.96 9.85
CA LYS A 109 1.31 13.34 10.03
C LYS A 109 0.39 12.59 9.07
N GLU A 110 0.74 12.51 7.80
CA GLU A 110 -0.04 11.73 6.82
C GLU A 110 -0.09 10.25 7.21
N PHE A 111 1.06 9.68 7.60
CA PHE A 111 1.13 8.27 7.98
C PHE A 111 0.28 7.96 9.21
N ARG A 112 0.34 8.80 10.26
CA ARG A 112 -0.51 8.69 11.46
C ARG A 112 -1.99 8.61 11.08
N HIS A 113 -2.46 9.54 10.25
CA HIS A 113 -3.87 9.58 9.86
C HIS A 113 -4.26 8.41 8.96
N THR A 114 -3.36 8.01 8.05
CA THR A 114 -3.62 6.86 7.17
C THR A 114 -3.72 5.58 7.99
N GLU A 115 -2.84 5.38 8.98
CA GLU A 115 -2.91 4.25 9.91
C GLU A 115 -4.19 4.27 10.75
N MET A 116 -4.58 5.43 11.29
CA MET A 116 -5.83 5.58 12.03
C MET A 116 -7.04 5.12 11.19
N TYR A 117 -7.14 5.59 9.94
CA TYR A 117 -8.24 5.21 9.04
C TYR A 117 -8.16 3.76 8.58
N TYR A 118 -6.95 3.25 8.32
CA TYR A 118 -6.72 1.85 7.97
C TYR A 118 -7.20 0.92 9.10
N ASN A 119 -6.81 1.21 10.34
CA ASN A 119 -7.21 0.42 11.51
C ASN A 119 -8.71 0.49 11.75
N ALA A 120 -9.30 1.69 11.64
CA ALA A 120 -10.73 1.88 11.78
C ALA A 120 -11.50 1.06 10.71
N TYR A 121 -11.07 1.13 9.44
CA TYR A 121 -11.64 0.32 8.37
C TYR A 121 -11.50 -1.18 8.65
N ASN A 122 -10.35 -1.64 9.13
CA ASN A 122 -10.16 -3.06 9.39
C ASN A 122 -10.95 -3.60 10.57
N ARG A 123 -11.24 -2.77 11.58
CA ARG A 123 -12.05 -3.17 12.75
C ARG A 123 -13.53 -3.34 12.42
N ASN A 124 -14.11 -2.44 11.64
CA ASN A 124 -15.56 -2.39 11.44
C ASN A 124 -16.02 -2.49 9.97
N LYS A 125 -15.08 -2.55 9.02
CA LYS A 125 -15.32 -2.60 7.57
C LYS A 125 -16.22 -1.46 7.05
N ASN A 126 -16.30 -0.34 7.78
CA ASN A 126 -17.10 0.79 7.39
C ASN A 126 -16.41 1.55 6.22
N PRO A 127 -17.04 1.64 5.03
CA PRO A 127 -16.42 2.20 3.84
C PRO A 127 -16.03 3.68 3.98
N LYS A 128 -16.61 4.42 4.94
CA LYS A 128 -16.24 5.82 5.21
C LYS A 128 -14.78 5.96 5.64
N PHE A 129 -14.23 4.97 6.37
CA PHE A 129 -12.82 5.00 6.75
C PHE A 129 -11.89 4.72 5.57
N LEU A 130 -12.31 3.85 4.64
CA LEU A 130 -11.59 3.67 3.38
C LEU A 130 -11.61 4.95 2.53
N ASP A 131 -12.73 5.68 2.52
CA ASP A 131 -12.82 6.97 1.83
C ASP A 131 -11.87 8.03 2.42
N LEU A 132 -11.75 8.08 3.75
CA LEU A 132 -10.81 8.96 4.46
C LEU A 132 -9.34 8.56 4.22
N LEU A 133 -9.05 7.25 4.21
CA LEU A 133 -7.73 6.71 3.85
C LEU A 133 -7.35 7.13 2.43
N ILE A 134 -8.25 6.92 1.46
CA ILE A 134 -8.00 7.29 0.06
C ILE A 134 -7.81 8.81 -0.06
N ALA A 135 -8.66 9.62 0.58
CA ALA A 135 -8.54 11.08 0.53
C ALA A 135 -7.26 11.62 1.20
N THR A 136 -6.68 10.87 2.14
CA THR A 136 -5.38 11.19 2.74
C THR A 136 -4.24 10.94 1.76
N LEU A 137 -4.23 9.76 1.14
CA LEU A 137 -3.19 9.33 0.20
C LEU A 137 -3.25 10.09 -1.13
N TYR A 138 -4.47 10.38 -1.61
CA TYR A 138 -4.73 10.99 -2.91
C TYR A 138 -5.17 12.42 -2.77
N ARG A 139 -4.29 13.31 -3.24
CA ARG A 139 -4.52 14.74 -3.17
C ARG A 139 -4.25 15.36 -4.55
N PRO A 140 -4.95 16.44 -4.91
CA PRO A 140 -4.66 17.19 -6.13
C PRO A 140 -3.23 17.73 -6.11
N LYS A 141 -2.69 18.09 -7.28
CA LYS A 141 -1.38 18.72 -7.38
C LYS A 141 -1.39 20.09 -6.66
N ALA A 142 -0.34 20.39 -5.90
CA ALA A 142 -0.18 21.70 -5.28
C ALA A 142 -0.04 22.80 -6.35
N LYS A 143 -0.55 24.00 -6.05
CA LYS A 143 -0.33 25.19 -6.88
C LYS A 143 1.12 25.68 -6.80
N VAL A 144 1.71 25.56 -5.61
CA VAL A 144 3.10 25.91 -5.30
C VAL A 144 3.73 24.66 -4.69
N LEU A 145 4.86 24.23 -5.23
CA LEU A 145 5.59 23.08 -4.70
C LEU A 145 6.17 23.45 -3.33
N GLN A 146 5.90 22.60 -2.34
CA GLN A 146 6.47 22.71 -1.00
C GLN A 146 7.20 21.40 -0.69
N GLY A 147 8.52 21.45 -0.68
CA GLY A 147 9.36 20.26 -0.57
C GLY A 147 9.25 19.34 -1.80
N ASN A 148 9.36 18.03 -1.57
CA ASN A 148 9.44 17.01 -2.62
C ASN A 148 8.08 16.36 -2.95
N ASP A 149 6.98 16.75 -2.29
CA ASP A 149 5.65 16.24 -2.59
C ASP A 149 4.92 17.14 -3.60
N LEU A 150 4.54 16.59 -4.74
CA LEU A 150 3.78 17.30 -5.78
C LEU A 150 2.32 17.56 -5.37
N ARG A 151 1.81 16.88 -4.34
CA ARG A 151 0.43 16.96 -3.85
C ARG A 151 0.21 18.19 -2.98
N GLU A 152 -1.04 18.68 -2.92
CA GLU A 152 -1.45 19.69 -1.95
C GLU A 152 -1.08 19.23 -0.52
N PRO A 153 -0.57 20.11 0.37
CA PRO A 153 -0.24 19.76 1.75
C PRO A 153 -1.39 19.10 2.50
N PHE A 154 -1.05 18.24 3.46
CA PHE A 154 -2.05 17.50 4.22
C PHE A 154 -2.90 18.47 5.05
N SER A 155 -4.23 18.29 4.99
CA SER A 155 -5.18 19.08 5.78
C SER A 155 -6.39 18.21 6.11
N GLU A 156 -6.61 17.98 7.41
CA GLU A 156 -7.73 17.14 7.87
C GLU A 156 -9.08 17.68 7.42
N ILE A 157 -9.26 19.00 7.48
CA ILE A 157 -10.50 19.66 7.04
C ILE A 157 -10.75 19.35 5.56
N ARG A 158 -9.72 19.48 4.71
CA ARG A 158 -9.84 19.16 3.29
C ARG A 158 -10.09 17.67 3.07
N ILE A 159 -9.40 16.79 3.78
CA ILE A 159 -9.59 15.34 3.68
C ILE A 159 -11.02 14.94 4.02
N ARG A 160 -11.55 15.42 5.14
CA ARG A 160 -12.96 15.17 5.53
C ARG A 160 -13.92 15.67 4.45
N SER A 161 -13.68 16.86 3.88
CA SER A 161 -14.50 17.41 2.80
C SER A 161 -14.41 16.59 1.50
N LYS A 162 -13.26 15.96 1.21
CA LYS A 162 -13.01 15.22 -0.04
C LYS A 162 -13.31 13.73 0.04
N ALA A 163 -13.31 13.13 1.23
CA ALA A 163 -13.59 11.71 1.43
C ALA A 163 -14.92 11.29 0.78
N SER A 164 -15.96 12.11 0.90
CA SER A 164 -17.26 11.85 0.26
C SER A 164 -17.19 11.65 -1.26
N SER A 165 -16.21 12.24 -1.94
CA SER A 165 -16.02 12.04 -3.38
C SER A 165 -15.31 10.72 -3.73
N MET A 166 -14.53 10.16 -2.80
CA MET A 166 -13.80 8.89 -2.98
C MET A 166 -14.74 7.70 -3.04
N ARG A 167 -15.94 7.81 -2.47
CA ARG A 167 -16.98 6.78 -2.55
C ARG A 167 -17.40 6.45 -3.99
N ASN A 168 -17.20 7.38 -4.93
CA ASN A 168 -17.58 7.23 -6.34
C ASN A 168 -16.53 6.45 -7.15
N LEU A 169 -15.38 6.13 -6.56
CA LEU A 169 -14.40 5.26 -7.20
C LEU A 169 -14.94 3.83 -7.26
N SER A 170 -14.58 3.10 -8.32
CA SER A 170 -14.96 1.70 -8.44
C SER A 170 -14.36 0.86 -7.32
N ASN A 171 -15.09 -0.17 -6.87
CA ASN A 171 -14.62 -1.07 -5.81
C ASN A 171 -13.23 -1.67 -6.11
N PRO A 172 -12.92 -2.15 -7.34
CA PRO A 172 -11.58 -2.65 -7.66
C PRO A 172 -10.48 -1.60 -7.46
N LEU A 173 -10.73 -0.33 -7.81
CA LEU A 173 -9.75 0.74 -7.62
C LEU A 173 -9.54 1.03 -6.14
N ARG A 174 -10.62 1.08 -5.35
CA ARG A 174 -10.55 1.29 -3.90
C ARG A 174 -9.79 0.15 -3.20
N SER A 175 -10.08 -1.10 -3.59
CA SER A 175 -9.35 -2.27 -3.10
C SER A 175 -7.90 -2.28 -3.54
N ALA A 176 -7.58 -1.86 -4.76
CA ALA A 176 -6.19 -1.75 -5.24
C ALA A 176 -5.41 -0.70 -4.43
N ILE A 177 -6.01 0.44 -4.12
CA ILE A 177 -5.37 1.48 -3.28
C ILE A 177 -5.09 0.94 -1.88
N LEU A 178 -6.09 0.30 -1.26
CA LEU A 178 -5.93 -0.32 0.07
C LEU A 178 -4.82 -1.38 0.04
N PHE A 179 -4.84 -2.27 -0.95
CA PHE A 179 -3.85 -3.32 -1.12
C PHE A 179 -2.44 -2.74 -1.34
N ASN A 180 -2.31 -1.67 -2.12
CA ASN A 180 -1.01 -1.04 -2.35
C ASN A 180 -0.47 -0.38 -1.07
N TYR A 181 -1.36 0.25 -0.29
CA TYR A 181 -1.02 0.80 1.02
C TYR A 181 -0.55 -0.29 1.98
N GLU A 182 -1.24 -1.43 2.05
CA GLU A 182 -0.87 -2.55 2.90
C GLU A 182 0.55 -3.07 2.62
N GLY A 183 0.94 -3.18 1.34
CA GLY A 183 2.29 -3.60 0.99
C GLY A 183 3.36 -2.59 1.43
N CYS A 184 3.11 -1.29 1.24
CA CYS A 184 4.02 -0.24 1.72
C CYS A 184 4.10 -0.20 3.25
N ARG A 185 2.96 -0.37 3.93
CA ARG A 185 2.85 -0.44 5.39
C ARG A 185 3.65 -1.63 5.94
N ASN A 186 3.49 -2.81 5.36
CA ASN A 186 4.24 -4.01 5.74
C ASN A 186 5.75 -3.80 5.60
N PHE A 187 6.18 -3.11 4.52
CA PHE A 187 7.58 -2.73 4.34
C PHE A 187 8.09 -1.82 5.45
N ILE A 188 7.35 -0.76 5.82
CA ILE A 188 7.72 0.14 6.92
C ILE A 188 7.84 -0.65 8.23
N PHE A 189 6.86 -1.51 8.53
CA PHE A 189 6.83 -2.27 9.78
C PHE A 189 8.02 -3.23 9.90
N LYS A 190 8.40 -3.88 8.79
CA LYS A 190 9.59 -4.72 8.72
C LYS A 190 10.90 -3.94 8.80
N LYS A 191 10.95 -2.72 8.26
CA LYS A 191 12.14 -1.87 8.32
C LYS A 191 12.41 -1.37 9.74
N TYR A 192 11.36 -1.16 10.54
CA TYR A 192 11.42 -0.61 11.89
C TYR A 192 10.81 -1.56 12.95
N PRO A 193 11.31 -2.79 13.12
CA PRO A 193 10.66 -3.81 13.95
C PRO A 193 10.67 -3.48 15.45
N MET A 194 11.66 -2.70 15.90
CA MET A 194 11.77 -2.16 17.26
C MET A 194 10.67 -1.14 17.58
N ILE A 195 10.19 -0.38 16.58
CA ILE A 195 9.07 0.56 16.71
C ILE A 195 7.76 -0.22 16.54
N PHE A 196 7.68 -1.08 15.52
CA PHE A 196 6.51 -1.86 15.17
C PHE A 196 6.75 -3.34 15.48
N LYS A 197 6.53 -3.72 16.74
CA LYS A 197 6.74 -5.10 17.21
C LYS A 197 6.00 -6.11 16.32
N PRO A 198 6.71 -7.00 15.59
CA PRO A 198 6.05 -8.03 14.78
C PRO A 198 5.29 -9.01 15.70
N GLY A 199 3.99 -9.22 15.46
CA GLY A 199 3.21 -10.25 16.17
C GLY A 199 2.47 -9.79 17.44
N ALA A 200 2.50 -8.50 17.80
CA ALA A 200 1.56 -7.98 18.80
C ALA A 200 0.11 -8.14 18.30
N LYS A 201 -0.85 -8.41 19.21
CA LYS A 201 -2.27 -8.57 18.86
C LYS A 201 -2.75 -7.33 18.08
N LYS A 202 -3.63 -7.51 17.09
CA LYS A 202 -4.10 -6.43 16.17
C LYS A 202 -4.67 -5.17 16.89
N SER A 203 -5.03 -5.26 18.17
CA SER A 203 -5.44 -4.11 19.00
C SER A 203 -4.29 -3.35 19.65
N ASP A 204 -3.13 -3.99 19.83
CA ASP A 204 -2.04 -3.57 20.73
C ASP A 204 -0.71 -3.29 19.98
N ALA A 205 -0.67 -3.47 18.65
CA ALA A 205 0.56 -3.55 17.87
C ALA A 205 1.05 -2.22 17.25
N ILE A 206 0.23 -1.17 17.28
CA ILE A 206 0.58 0.11 16.67
C ILE A 206 0.72 1.09 17.82
N PRO A 207 1.95 1.54 18.13
CA PRO A 207 2.15 2.59 19.11
C PRO A 207 1.24 3.77 18.79
N ASP A 208 0.76 4.48 19.81
CA ASP A 208 0.08 5.73 19.57
C ASP A 208 1.07 6.69 18.88
N MET A 209 0.89 6.83 17.58
CA MET A 209 1.77 7.64 16.75
C MET A 209 1.72 9.11 17.15
N GLU A 210 0.63 9.58 17.76
CA GLU A 210 0.58 10.92 18.30
C GLU A 210 1.52 11.08 19.50
N ASP A 211 1.54 10.11 20.42
CA ASP A 211 2.43 10.12 21.56
C ASP A 211 3.90 9.96 21.16
N LEU A 212 4.19 9.14 20.14
CA LEU A 212 5.52 9.07 19.55
C LEU A 212 5.95 10.42 18.96
N ILE A 213 5.07 11.10 18.23
CA ILE A 213 5.37 12.44 17.69
C ILE A 213 5.61 13.42 18.84
N LYS A 214 4.80 13.41 19.90
CA LYS A 214 4.99 14.27 21.09
C LYS A 214 6.32 14.00 21.79
N THR A 215 6.73 12.74 21.89
CA THR A 215 8.00 12.33 22.52
C THR A 215 9.22 12.86 21.75
N VAL A 216 9.11 12.94 20.42
CA VAL A 216 10.21 13.40 19.54
C VAL A 216 10.15 14.92 19.32
N ALA A 217 8.98 15.54 19.49
CA ALA A 217 8.80 16.99 19.38
C ALA A 217 9.61 17.76 20.44
N GLY A 218 10.10 18.93 20.06
CA GLY A 218 10.97 19.78 20.88
C GLY A 218 12.46 19.40 20.79
N ALA A 219 12.80 18.27 20.17
CA ALA A 219 14.18 17.87 19.89
C ALA A 219 14.60 18.31 18.47
N LYS A 220 15.15 17.40 17.68
CA LYS A 220 15.76 17.63 16.35
C LYS A 220 14.85 18.27 15.31
N PHE A 221 13.54 18.03 15.37
CA PHE A 221 12.58 18.47 14.35
C PHE A 221 11.80 19.73 14.73
N GLY A 222 12.21 20.43 15.79
CA GLY A 222 11.52 21.61 16.29
C GLY A 222 10.24 21.26 17.03
N ASN A 223 9.26 22.17 17.03
CA ASN A 223 8.01 21.99 17.74
C ASN A 223 7.13 20.88 17.14
N PHE A 224 6.00 20.60 17.79
CA PHE A 224 5.08 19.54 17.36
C PHE A 224 4.61 19.68 15.90
N ASN A 225 4.27 20.89 15.46
CA ASN A 225 3.79 21.13 14.11
C ASN A 225 4.91 20.93 13.07
N GLU A 226 6.13 21.32 13.40
CA GLU A 226 7.31 21.11 12.54
C GLU A 226 7.61 19.61 12.44
N THR A 227 7.57 18.90 13.57
CA THR A 227 7.76 17.44 13.65
C THR A 227 6.73 16.71 12.79
N GLU A 228 5.47 17.11 12.84
CA GLU A 228 4.39 16.53 12.04
C GLU A 228 4.64 16.59 10.53
N THR A 229 5.36 17.61 10.05
CA THR A 229 5.70 17.77 8.62
C THR A 229 6.96 17.03 8.20
N THR A 230 7.66 16.37 9.13
CA THR A 230 8.85 15.59 8.84
C THR A 230 8.50 14.36 8.01
N GLY A 231 9.34 14.03 7.02
CA GLY A 231 9.17 12.82 6.19
C GLY A 231 9.21 11.56 7.05
N ILE A 232 8.35 10.57 6.72
CA ILE A 232 8.15 9.34 7.53
C ILE A 232 9.49 8.68 7.89
N TYR A 233 10.35 8.48 6.90
CA TYR A 233 11.61 7.76 7.10
C TYR A 233 12.59 8.51 7.99
N LEU A 234 12.72 9.82 7.81
CA LEU A 234 13.59 10.64 8.66
C LEU A 234 13.11 10.64 10.12
N PHE A 235 11.79 10.72 10.33
CA PHE A 235 11.21 10.61 11.66
C PHE A 235 11.45 9.23 12.30
N LEU A 236 11.20 8.14 11.56
CA LEU A 236 11.34 6.78 12.08
C LEU A 236 12.80 6.38 12.31
N ASP A 237 13.73 6.85 11.47
CA ASP A 237 15.17 6.65 11.68
C ASP A 237 15.62 7.35 12.98
N ASP A 238 15.20 8.60 13.23
CA ASP A 238 15.54 9.33 14.47
C ASP A 238 14.93 8.69 15.73
N LEU A 239 13.67 8.26 15.65
CA LEU A 239 13.01 7.55 16.74
C LEU A 239 13.72 6.23 17.04
N LYS A 240 14.18 5.53 16.00
CA LYS A 240 14.97 4.33 16.15
C LYS A 240 16.27 4.62 16.92
N ASP A 241 17.05 5.60 16.48
CA ASP A 241 18.34 5.92 17.11
C ASP A 241 18.16 6.25 18.61
N LYS A 242 17.10 6.97 18.97
CA LYS A 242 16.73 7.29 20.36
C LYS A 242 16.38 6.08 21.21
N ILE A 243 15.61 5.13 20.66
CA ILE A 243 15.27 3.89 21.37
C ILE A 243 16.54 3.08 21.64
N GLU A 244 17.43 2.95 20.64
CA GLU A 244 18.69 2.23 20.82
C GLU A 244 19.62 2.91 21.84
N GLU A 245 19.67 4.25 21.87
CA GLU A 245 20.45 4.99 22.86
C GLU A 245 19.91 4.78 24.27
N TYR A 246 18.58 4.84 24.44
CA TYR A 246 17.94 4.57 25.72
C TYR A 246 18.23 3.15 26.23
N GLU A 247 18.13 2.14 25.36
CA GLU A 247 18.44 0.75 25.71
C GLU A 247 19.92 0.53 26.05
N ARG A 248 20.85 1.26 25.42
CA ARG A 248 22.28 1.23 25.76
C ARG A 248 22.55 1.81 27.14
N ASN A 249 21.89 2.90 27.51
CA ASN A 249 22.11 3.60 28.78
C ASN A 249 21.49 2.87 30.00
N GLN A 250 20.66 1.84 29.76
CA GLN A 250 20.04 1.00 30.81
C GLN A 250 20.81 -0.31 31.09
N LYS A 251 21.89 -0.58 30.34
CA LYS A 251 22.78 -1.74 30.53
C LYS A 251 24.06 -1.32 31.25
#